data_AF-A6EHY9-F1
#
_entry.id   AF-A6EHY9-F1
#
_cell.length_a   1.000
_cell.length_b   1.000
_cell.length_c   1.000
_cell.angle_alpha   90.00
_cell.angle_beta   90.00
_cell.angle_gamma   90.00
#
_symmetry.space_group_name_H-M   'P 1'
#
loop_
_entity.id
_entity.type
_entity.pdbx_description
1 polymer ?
#
loop_
_entity_poly.entity_id
_entity_poly.type
_entity_poly.pdbx_seq_one_letter_code
_entity_poly.pdbx_strand_id
1 'polypeptide(L)'
;MNTLKFTLIIFLTVLLCSCKKDRTTTHPLVGTWELRADINGLTALRTNYPPGNGRILKFTSSQYEKQDAGKVIVKGNYTLRNFISQLTGEETSGIFFDSEPSVSNSLTIEGSTFTLSMDVYDSPGSVYERIGP
;
A
#
# COMPACT_ATOMS: atom_id res chain seq x y z
N MET A 1 23.12 27.22 -46.54
CA MET A 1 22.38 27.76 -45.38
C MET A 1 21.56 26.68 -44.66
N ASN A 2 22.07 25.44 -44.49
CA ASN A 2 21.27 24.30 -44.00
C ASN A 2 21.91 23.49 -42.87
N THR A 3 23.19 23.75 -42.52
CA THR A 3 23.91 22.97 -41.49
C THR A 3 23.62 23.46 -40.07
N LEU A 4 23.42 24.77 -39.87
CA LEU A 4 23.14 25.37 -38.55
C LEU A 4 21.77 24.95 -37.97
N LYS A 5 20.78 24.69 -38.83
CA LYS A 5 19.44 24.26 -38.41
C LYS A 5 19.39 22.80 -37.97
N PHE A 6 20.25 21.95 -38.56
CA PHE A 6 20.31 20.53 -38.20
C PHE A 6 21.00 20.30 -36.85
N THR A 7 21.98 21.13 -36.50
CA THR A 7 22.69 21.04 -35.21
C THR A 7 21.78 21.44 -34.03
N LEU A 8 20.87 22.39 -34.23
CA LEU A 8 19.95 22.87 -33.17
C LEU A 8 18.90 21.82 -32.77
N ILE A 9 18.46 20.98 -33.72
CA ILE A 9 17.42 19.95 -33.50
C ILE A 9 17.98 18.75 -32.72
N ILE A 10 19.26 18.40 -32.93
CA ILE A 10 19.93 17.30 -32.22
C ILE A 10 20.22 17.66 -30.75
N PHE A 11 20.44 18.93 -30.44
CA PHE A 11 20.67 19.37 -29.05
C PHE A 11 19.38 19.40 -28.22
N LEU A 12 18.21 19.55 -28.85
CA LEU A 12 16.92 19.66 -28.17
C LEU A 12 16.34 18.30 -27.73
N THR A 13 16.74 17.19 -28.37
CA THR A 13 16.23 15.85 -28.04
C THR A 13 16.94 15.19 -26.86
N VAL A 14 18.14 15.65 -26.48
CA VAL A 14 18.92 15.07 -25.36
C VAL A 14 18.44 15.56 -23.99
N LEU A 15 17.64 16.63 -23.94
CA LEU A 15 17.10 17.19 -22.68
C LEU A 15 15.83 16.47 -22.17
N LEU A 16 15.25 15.54 -22.93
CA LEU A 16 14.01 14.85 -22.54
C LEU A 16 14.22 13.52 -21.81
N CYS A 17 15.48 13.07 -21.65
CA CYS A 17 15.79 11.83 -20.93
C CYS A 17 16.83 12.08 -19.84
N SER A 18 16.41 12.47 -18.64
CA SER A 18 16.91 11.84 -17.39
C SER A 18 16.34 12.54 -16.15
N CYS A 19 15.02 12.48 -15.96
CA CYS A 19 14.50 12.36 -14.60
C CYS A 19 14.55 10.87 -14.22
N LYS A 20 15.72 10.37 -13.83
CA LYS A 20 15.73 9.19 -12.96
C LYS A 20 15.24 9.68 -11.60
N LYS A 21 13.95 9.49 -11.33
CA LYS A 21 13.46 9.58 -9.96
C LYS A 21 14.17 8.47 -9.20
N ASP A 22 15.20 8.84 -8.44
CA ASP A 22 15.84 7.96 -7.48
C ASP A 22 14.73 7.41 -6.58
N ARG A 23 14.34 6.16 -6.85
CA ARG A 23 13.50 5.39 -5.94
C ARG A 23 14.43 4.98 -4.82
N THR A 24 14.54 5.82 -3.80
CA THR A 24 14.91 5.35 -2.47
C THR A 24 14.06 4.11 -2.21
N THR A 25 14.69 2.96 -2.02
CA THR A 25 14.08 1.62 -1.97
C THR A 25 13.29 1.40 -0.68
N THR A 26 12.48 2.38 -0.31
CA THR A 26 11.54 2.28 0.80
C THR A 26 10.34 1.50 0.28
N HIS A 27 10.02 0.38 0.93
CA HIS A 27 8.90 -0.46 0.53
C HIS A 27 7.61 0.41 0.44
N PRO A 28 6.76 0.27 -0.59
CA PRO A 28 5.57 1.12 -0.79
C PRO A 28 4.55 1.09 0.35
N LEU A 29 4.73 0.21 1.34
CA LEU A 29 3.90 0.11 2.54
C LEU A 29 4.40 0.97 3.71
N VAL A 30 5.71 1.27 3.78
CA VAL A 30 6.30 2.07 4.87
C VAL A 30 5.64 3.44 4.90
N GLY A 31 5.33 3.91 6.10
CA GLY A 31 4.70 5.21 6.37
C GLY A 31 3.45 5.08 7.22
N THR A 32 2.64 6.14 7.23
CA THR A 32 1.46 6.25 8.10
C THR A 32 0.18 6.28 7.28
N TRP A 33 -0.78 5.46 7.68
CA TRP A 33 -2.02 5.22 6.96
C TRP A 33 -3.22 5.33 7.89
N GLU A 34 -4.32 5.87 7.38
CA GLU A 34 -5.55 6.03 8.14
C GLU A 34 -6.67 5.23 7.49
N LEU A 35 -7.47 4.55 8.31
CA LEU A 35 -8.61 3.78 7.82
C LEU A 35 -9.63 4.70 7.16
N ARG A 36 -10.10 4.33 5.97
CA ARG A 36 -11.10 5.06 5.19
C ARG A 36 -12.38 4.28 4.99
N ALA A 37 -12.30 2.96 4.95
CA ALA A 37 -13.49 2.12 4.91
C ALA A 37 -13.23 0.72 5.46
N ASP A 38 -14.29 0.12 5.99
CA ASP A 38 -14.40 -1.33 6.21
C ASP A 38 -15.48 -1.89 5.28
N ILE A 39 -15.27 -3.11 4.82
CA ILE A 39 -16.17 -3.86 3.96
C ILE A 39 -16.54 -5.12 4.73
N ASN A 40 -17.82 -5.30 5.00
CA ASN A 40 -18.32 -6.52 5.64
C ASN A 40 -18.28 -7.66 4.62
N GLY A 41 -17.60 -8.76 4.94
CA GLY A 41 -17.39 -9.83 3.98
C GLY A 41 -18.64 -10.61 3.59
N LEU A 42 -19.63 -10.74 4.48
CA LEU A 42 -20.88 -11.48 4.20
C LEU A 42 -21.92 -10.65 3.44
N THR A 43 -22.06 -9.38 3.80
CA THR A 43 -23.12 -8.49 3.27
C THR A 43 -22.61 -7.54 2.19
N ALA A 44 -21.30 -7.49 1.97
CA ALA A 44 -20.62 -6.49 1.15
C ALA A 44 -20.89 -5.03 1.56
N LEU A 45 -21.50 -4.78 2.73
CA LEU A 45 -21.77 -3.43 3.21
C LEU A 45 -20.46 -2.70 3.49
N ARG A 46 -20.32 -1.53 2.87
CA ARG A 46 -19.15 -0.66 3.03
C ARG A 46 -19.46 0.46 4.02
N THR A 47 -18.72 0.49 5.12
CA THR A 47 -18.75 1.57 6.11
C THR A 47 -17.60 2.53 5.82
N ASN A 48 -17.92 3.80 5.56
CA ASN A 48 -16.91 4.82 5.29
C ASN A 48 -16.59 5.62 6.55
N TYR A 49 -15.33 6.01 6.69
CA TYR A 49 -14.85 6.85 7.79
C TYR A 49 -14.27 8.16 7.26
N PRO A 50 -14.57 9.30 7.92
CA PRO A 50 -14.00 10.57 7.53
C PRO A 50 -12.49 10.64 7.81
N PRO A 51 -11.75 11.50 7.10
CA PRO A 51 -10.38 11.90 7.48
C PRO A 51 -10.28 12.37 8.93
N GLY A 52 -9.19 12.01 9.61
CA GLY A 52 -8.96 12.36 11.02
C GLY A 52 -9.74 11.50 12.01
N ASN A 53 -10.17 10.29 11.64
CA ASN A 53 -10.88 9.39 12.55
C ASN A 53 -9.95 8.71 13.58
N GLY A 54 -8.64 8.82 13.42
CA GLY A 54 -7.67 8.37 14.44
C GLY A 54 -7.42 6.87 14.47
N ARG A 55 -7.99 6.09 13.54
CA ARG A 55 -7.64 4.68 13.32
C ARG A 55 -6.49 4.58 12.35
N ILE A 56 -5.29 4.44 12.90
CA ILE A 56 -4.03 4.56 12.17
C ILE A 56 -3.30 3.22 12.12
N LEU A 57 -2.73 2.91 10.96
CA LEU A 57 -1.75 1.86 10.76
C LEU A 57 -0.43 2.50 10.36
N LYS A 58 0.61 2.28 11.16
CA LYS A 58 1.96 2.78 10.88
C LYS A 58 2.88 1.62 10.58
N PHE A 59 3.67 1.73 9.53
CA PHE A 59 4.66 0.73 9.12
C PHE A 59 6.06 1.35 9.07
N THR A 60 7.02 0.67 9.69
CA THR A 60 8.45 0.85 9.46
C THR A 60 8.95 -0.22 8.50
N SER A 61 10.25 -0.43 8.35
CA SER A 61 10.80 -1.47 7.47
C SER A 61 10.42 -2.90 7.84
N SER A 62 10.14 -3.17 9.13
CA SER A 62 9.83 -4.51 9.63
C SER A 62 8.78 -4.55 10.74
N GLN A 63 8.34 -3.39 11.23
CA GLN A 63 7.41 -3.28 12.35
C GLN A 63 6.16 -2.53 11.97
N TYR A 64 5.08 -2.83 12.67
CA TYR A 64 3.83 -2.12 12.52
C TYR A 64 3.26 -1.70 13.88
N GLU A 65 2.42 -0.68 13.84
CA GLU A 65 1.68 -0.19 14.99
C GLU A 65 0.25 0.14 14.55
N LYS A 66 -0.73 -0.38 15.30
CA LYS A 66 -2.14 -0.01 15.16
C LYS A 66 -2.50 0.95 16.28
N GLN A 67 -3.13 2.08 15.91
CA GLN A 67 -3.65 3.06 16.85
C GLN A 67 -5.16 3.20 16.69
N ASP A 68 -5.84 3.43 17.80
CA ASP A 68 -7.23 3.86 17.82
C ASP A 68 -7.38 5.05 18.78
N ALA A 69 -8.01 6.12 18.31
CA ALA A 69 -8.13 7.39 19.02
C ALA A 69 -6.80 7.89 19.63
N GLY A 70 -5.70 7.76 18.89
CA GLY A 70 -4.35 8.20 19.30
C GLY A 70 -3.66 7.30 20.33
N LYS A 71 -4.25 6.17 20.70
CA LYS A 71 -3.63 5.18 21.60
C LYS A 71 -3.15 3.98 20.79
N VAL A 72 -1.93 3.54 21.06
CA VAL A 72 -1.41 2.28 20.51
C VAL A 72 -2.19 1.12 21.11
N ILE A 73 -2.90 0.37 20.27
CA ILE A 73 -3.67 -0.80 20.67
C ILE A 73 -2.92 -2.11 20.37
N VAL A 74 -2.11 -2.14 19.31
CA VAL A 74 -1.33 -3.30 18.89
C VAL A 74 -0.02 -2.82 18.27
N LYS A 75 1.06 -3.57 18.48
CA LYS A 75 2.33 -3.38 17.78
C LYS A 75 3.03 -4.73 17.62
N GLY A 76 3.83 -4.86 16.57
CA GLY A 76 4.56 -6.09 16.32
C GLY A 76 5.42 -5.99 15.08
N ASN A 77 5.90 -7.14 14.63
CA ASN A 77 6.63 -7.30 13.39
C ASN A 77 5.67 -7.75 12.28
N TYR A 78 6.04 -7.43 11.05
CA TYR A 78 5.34 -7.96 9.88
C TYR A 78 6.33 -8.43 8.83
N THR A 79 5.88 -9.36 7.99
CA THR A 79 6.61 -9.77 6.80
C THR A 79 5.74 -9.60 5.57
N LEU A 80 6.38 -9.24 4.46
CA LEU A 80 5.75 -9.19 3.15
C LEU A 80 6.30 -10.32 2.32
N ARG A 81 5.40 -11.11 1.76
CA ARG A 81 5.75 -12.21 0.84
C ARG A 81 4.58 -12.49 -0.08
N ASN A 82 4.87 -13.00 -1.24
CA ASN A 82 3.84 -13.55 -2.11
C ASN A 82 3.37 -14.91 -1.60
N PHE A 83 2.13 -15.26 -1.89
CA PHE A 83 1.55 -16.58 -1.66
C PHE A 83 0.56 -16.91 -2.77
N ILE A 84 0.25 -18.20 -2.97
CA ILE A 84 -0.82 -18.61 -3.87
C ILE A 84 -2.14 -18.50 -3.13
N SER A 85 -3.05 -17.67 -3.64
CA SER A 85 -4.39 -17.52 -3.07
C SER A 85 -5.16 -18.83 -3.17
N GLN A 86 -5.74 -19.26 -2.05
CA GLN A 86 -6.60 -20.45 -2.01
C GLN A 86 -7.97 -20.20 -2.66
N LEU A 87 -8.36 -18.94 -2.83
CA LEU A 87 -9.61 -18.56 -3.49
C LEU A 87 -9.49 -18.52 -5.00
N THR A 88 -8.41 -17.93 -5.52
CA THR A 88 -8.23 -17.66 -6.95
C THR A 88 -7.24 -18.61 -7.62
N GLY A 89 -6.33 -19.22 -6.86
CA GLY A 89 -5.21 -19.99 -7.40
C GLY A 89 -4.07 -19.14 -7.97
N GLU A 90 -4.16 -17.81 -7.86
CA GLU A 90 -3.18 -16.87 -8.40
C GLU A 90 -2.15 -16.45 -7.35
N GLU A 91 -0.94 -16.09 -7.80
CA GLU A 91 0.06 -15.50 -6.92
C GLU A 91 -0.37 -14.09 -6.51
N THR A 92 -0.40 -13.83 -5.20
CA THR A 92 -0.84 -12.58 -4.61
C THR A 92 0.16 -12.09 -3.57
N SER A 93 0.39 -10.78 -3.48
CA SER A 93 1.19 -10.19 -2.42
C SER A 93 0.43 -10.20 -1.09
N GLY A 94 1.10 -10.62 -0.01
CA GLY A 94 0.50 -10.70 1.31
C GLY A 94 1.29 -10.00 2.40
N ILE A 95 0.58 -9.65 3.46
CA ILE A 95 1.14 -9.18 4.72
C ILE A 95 0.84 -10.16 5.84
N PHE A 96 1.84 -10.43 6.67
CA PHE A 96 1.75 -11.38 7.76
C PHE A 96 2.25 -10.73 9.04
N PHE A 97 1.31 -10.44 9.93
CA PHE A 97 1.58 -9.89 11.26
C PHE A 97 1.93 -11.02 12.22
N ASP A 98 2.91 -10.80 13.10
CA ASP A 98 3.33 -11.78 14.10
C ASP A 98 2.25 -12.09 15.16
N SER A 99 1.30 -11.18 15.38
CA SER A 99 0.25 -11.30 16.39
C SER A 99 -1.09 -11.81 15.85
N GLU A 100 -1.22 -12.14 14.56
CA GLU A 100 -2.49 -12.52 13.94
C GLU A 100 -2.54 -14.01 13.54
N PRO A 101 -3.74 -14.62 13.50
CA PRO A 101 -3.91 -16.02 13.15
C PRO A 101 -3.39 -16.33 11.73
N SER A 102 -3.16 -17.62 11.46
CA SER A 102 -2.47 -18.18 10.29
C SER A 102 -3.12 -17.92 8.92
N VAL A 103 -4.18 -17.11 8.84
CA VAL A 103 -4.86 -16.80 7.58
C VAL A 103 -4.09 -15.71 6.84
N SER A 104 -3.77 -15.96 5.58
CA SER A 104 -3.05 -14.98 4.74
C SER A 104 -3.91 -13.75 4.49
N ASN A 105 -3.35 -12.56 4.73
CA ASN A 105 -3.95 -11.31 4.30
C ASN A 105 -3.36 -10.92 2.94
N SER A 106 -4.21 -10.76 1.92
CA SER A 106 -3.83 -10.12 0.67
C SER A 106 -3.62 -8.62 0.89
N LEU A 107 -2.62 -8.08 0.21
CA LEU A 107 -2.23 -6.68 0.26
C LEU A 107 -2.18 -6.14 -1.16
N THR A 108 -3.02 -5.13 -1.42
CA THR A 108 -2.96 -4.36 -2.68
C THR A 108 -2.58 -2.92 -2.34
N ILE A 109 -1.58 -2.37 -3.03
CA ILE A 109 -1.16 -0.97 -2.87
C ILE A 109 -1.27 -0.27 -4.23
N GLU A 110 -2.12 0.75 -4.30
CA GLU A 110 -2.37 1.56 -5.49
C GLU A 110 -2.22 3.04 -5.12
N GLY A 111 -1.08 3.63 -5.50
CA GLY A 111 -0.79 5.03 -5.20
C GLY A 111 -0.75 5.33 -3.70
N SER A 112 -1.70 6.14 -3.23
CA SER A 112 -1.86 6.52 -1.81
C SER A 112 -2.86 5.65 -1.06
N THR A 113 -3.36 4.57 -1.67
CA THR A 113 -4.32 3.65 -1.06
C THR A 113 -3.68 2.29 -0.87
N PHE A 114 -3.93 1.65 0.27
CA PHE A 114 -3.77 0.20 0.38
C PHE A 114 -5.06 -0.46 0.86
N THR A 115 -5.25 -1.69 0.43
CA THR A 115 -6.37 -2.54 0.81
C THR A 115 -5.83 -3.81 1.45
N LEU A 116 -6.43 -4.19 2.57
CA LEU A 116 -6.25 -5.48 3.22
C LEU A 116 -7.53 -6.30 3.08
N SER A 117 -7.38 -7.58 2.78
CA SER A 117 -8.47 -8.55 2.79
C SER A 117 -7.90 -9.91 3.17
N MET A 118 -8.66 -10.75 3.86
CA MET A 118 -8.19 -12.11 4.14
C MET A 118 -8.48 -13.01 2.95
N ASP A 119 -7.59 -13.95 2.65
CA ASP A 119 -7.74 -14.91 1.55
C ASP A 119 -8.68 -16.07 1.93
N VAL A 120 -9.91 -15.75 2.31
CA VAL A 120 -10.99 -16.70 2.62
C VAL A 120 -12.34 -16.17 2.14
N TYR A 121 -13.30 -17.07 1.92
CA TYR A 121 -14.68 -16.69 1.56
C TYR A 121 -15.30 -15.79 2.62
N ASP A 122 -16.10 -14.82 2.17
CA ASP A 122 -16.78 -13.83 3.00
C ASP A 122 -15.85 -13.08 3.97
N SER A 123 -14.58 -12.90 3.57
CA SER A 123 -13.62 -12.15 4.36
C SER A 123 -13.95 -10.66 4.39
N PRO A 124 -13.86 -10.01 5.56
CA PRO A 124 -13.90 -8.56 5.62
C PRO A 124 -12.69 -7.94 4.92
N GLY A 125 -12.90 -6.75 4.36
CA GLY A 125 -11.83 -5.94 3.78
C GLY A 125 -11.71 -4.59 4.49
N SER A 126 -10.53 -3.99 4.45
CA SER A 126 -10.29 -2.65 4.97
C SER A 126 -9.47 -1.84 3.97
N VAL A 127 -9.87 -0.60 3.77
CA VAL A 127 -9.24 0.35 2.85
C VAL A 127 -8.62 1.48 3.65
N TYR A 128 -7.35 1.77 3.38
CA TYR A 128 -6.56 2.78 4.07
C TYR A 128 -5.99 3.77 3.08
N GLU A 129 -5.83 5.01 3.54
CA GLU A 129 -5.21 6.09 2.77
C GLU A 129 -3.96 6.61 3.50
N ARG A 130 -2.91 6.89 2.73
CA ARG A 130 -1.65 7.41 3.24
C ARG A 130 -1.84 8.85 3.71
N ILE A 131 -1.45 9.12 4.95
CA ILE A 131 -1.55 10.45 5.57
C ILE A 131 -0.18 11.05 5.94
N GLY A 132 0.90 10.28 5.80
CA GLY A 132 2.26 10.76 6.04
C GLY A 132 3.34 9.87 5.43
N PRO A 133 4.58 10.40 5.31
CA PRO A 133 5.76 9.63 4.92
C PRO A 133 6.12 8.54 5.96
#